data_AF-A0A7Z8VKV0-F1
#
_entry.id   AF-A0A7Z8VKV0-F1
#
_cell.length_a   1.000
_cell.length_b   1.000
_cell.length_c   1.000
_cell.angle_alpha   90.00
_cell.angle_beta   90.00
_cell.angle_gamma   90.00
#
_symmetry.space_group_name_H-M   'P 1'
#
loop_
_entity.id
_entity.type
_entity.pdbx_description
1 polymer ?
#
loop_
_entity_poly.entity_id
_entity_poly.type
_entity_poly.pdbx_seq_one_letter_code
_entity_poly.pdbx_strand_id
1 'polypeptide(L)'
;MKSFKLVTALPFVLACNTIFADTKDDIVEQNKNAIAKNTNAIASNKESIEYLQDVLLDIPEDIPKPLRLTYCHGMDIIQWGGCPQLLGTEITLKVIYQPYPSSAIGTISSINLETVIDPGHEFPRINELDIYNYSLVNVSIDVGDDYIEIGFRNASSGRFSRAVENTYVLEFDKMASGKIGSATIDRSVTTLDLSDSDVRLVDNELFINVESLPFNPSSFVRINIGQ
;
A
#
# COMPACT_ATOMS: atom_id res chain seq x y z
N MET A 1 84.45 3.92 -85.49
CA MET A 1 84.68 3.89 -84.02
C MET A 1 83.49 4.51 -83.32
N LYS A 2 82.91 3.77 -82.36
CA LYS A 2 82.11 4.18 -81.18
C LYS A 2 80.95 5.19 -81.35
N SER A 3 79.73 4.71 -81.17
CA SER A 3 79.02 4.94 -79.89
C SER A 3 77.81 4.00 -79.77
N PHE A 4 77.84 3.16 -78.73
CA PHE A 4 76.73 2.34 -78.26
C PHE A 4 75.95 3.19 -77.26
N LYS A 5 74.64 3.38 -77.45
CA LYS A 5 73.74 3.90 -76.41
C LYS A 5 72.80 2.79 -75.98
N LEU A 6 73.11 2.20 -74.84
CA LEU A 6 72.26 1.27 -74.11
C LEU A 6 71.23 2.09 -73.35
N VAL A 7 69.94 1.94 -73.68
CA VAL A 7 68.84 2.51 -72.89
C VAL A 7 68.23 1.37 -72.09
N THR A 8 68.63 1.28 -70.83
CA THR A 8 68.04 0.40 -69.82
C THR A 8 66.71 0.98 -69.36
N ALA A 9 65.61 0.34 -69.75
CA ALA A 9 64.29 0.62 -69.20
C ALA A 9 64.16 -0.01 -67.80
N LEU A 10 63.93 0.82 -66.80
CA LEU A 10 63.66 0.45 -65.41
C LEU A 10 62.23 -0.11 -65.32
N PRO A 11 61.98 -1.33 -64.80
CA PRO A 11 60.61 -1.78 -64.56
C PRO A 11 60.05 -1.04 -63.34
N PHE A 12 59.13 -0.12 -63.62
CA PHE A 12 58.32 0.57 -62.62
C PHE A 12 57.29 -0.42 -62.07
N VAL A 13 57.57 -1.05 -60.93
CA VAL A 13 56.61 -1.92 -60.23
C VAL A 13 55.57 -1.01 -59.58
N LEU A 14 54.46 -0.80 -60.27
CA LEU A 14 53.25 -0.21 -59.71
C LEU A 14 52.65 -1.26 -58.75
N ALA A 15 52.91 -1.11 -57.45
CA ALA A 15 52.14 -1.81 -56.43
C ALA A 15 50.74 -1.18 -56.39
N CYS A 16 49.85 -1.67 -57.25
CA CYS A 16 48.42 -1.44 -57.09
C CYS A 16 48.00 -2.11 -55.78
N ASN A 17 47.82 -1.32 -54.72
CA ASN A 17 46.97 -1.73 -53.61
C ASN A 17 45.59 -1.98 -54.20
N THR A 18 45.22 -3.25 -54.38
CA THR A 18 43.85 -3.63 -54.73
C THR A 18 42.99 -3.25 -53.53
N ILE A 19 42.37 -2.08 -53.63
CA ILE A 19 41.14 -1.76 -52.89
C ILE A 19 40.13 -2.77 -53.43
N PHE A 20 40.01 -3.92 -52.78
CA PHE A 20 38.93 -4.85 -53.06
C PHE A 20 37.65 -4.10 -52.71
N ALA A 21 36.94 -3.64 -53.74
CA ALA A 21 35.55 -3.29 -53.60
C ALA A 21 34.85 -4.55 -53.10
N ASP A 22 34.32 -4.52 -51.88
CA ASP A 22 33.42 -5.57 -51.39
C ASP A 22 32.45 -5.87 -52.53
N THR A 23 32.46 -7.11 -52.98
CA THR A 23 31.56 -7.47 -54.07
C THR A 23 30.14 -7.32 -53.55
N LYS A 24 29.19 -7.07 -54.45
CA LYS A 24 27.77 -7.00 -54.07
C LYS A 24 27.33 -8.23 -53.26
N ASP A 25 27.98 -9.37 -53.51
CA ASP A 25 27.74 -10.63 -52.82
C ASP A 25 28.27 -10.62 -51.38
N ASP A 26 29.45 -10.03 -51.12
CA ASP A 26 30.01 -9.86 -49.76
C ASP A 26 29.11 -8.98 -48.89
N ILE A 27 28.59 -7.88 -49.44
CA ILE A 27 27.65 -6.97 -48.76
C ILE A 27 26.34 -7.70 -48.45
N VAL A 28 25.83 -8.50 -49.39
CA VAL A 28 24.61 -9.29 -49.19
C VAL A 28 24.79 -10.30 -48.06
N GLU A 29 25.95 -10.97 -47.99
CA GLU A 29 26.22 -11.96 -46.95
C GLU A 29 26.42 -11.31 -45.57
N GLN A 30 27.11 -10.17 -45.49
CA GLN A 30 27.20 -9.38 -44.25
C GLN A 30 25.80 -8.95 -43.76
N ASN A 31 24.94 -8.50 -44.67
CA ASN A 31 23.57 -8.10 -44.33
C ASN A 31 22.74 -9.28 -43.82
N LYS A 32 22.85 -10.47 -44.43
CA LYS A 32 22.16 -11.67 -43.91
C LYS A 32 22.61 -12.02 -42.50
N ASN A 33 23.91 -11.99 -42.24
CA ASN A 33 24.46 -12.27 -40.91
C ASN A 33 23.98 -11.23 -39.87
N ALA A 34 23.93 -9.95 -40.25
CA ALA A 34 23.38 -8.89 -39.40
C ALA A 34 21.88 -9.10 -39.12
N ILE A 35 21.10 -9.47 -40.13
CA ILE A 35 19.66 -9.76 -39.97
C ILE A 35 19.46 -10.95 -39.03
N ALA A 36 20.23 -12.03 -39.19
CA ALA A 36 20.16 -13.19 -38.30
C ALA A 36 20.48 -12.83 -36.84
N LYS A 37 21.54 -12.03 -36.63
CA LYS A 37 21.91 -11.54 -35.30
C LYS A 37 20.81 -10.68 -34.67
N ASN A 38 20.23 -9.76 -35.45
CA ASN A 38 19.14 -8.92 -34.98
C ASN A 38 17.88 -9.73 -34.67
N THR A 39 17.59 -10.76 -35.46
CA THR A 39 16.46 -11.67 -35.23
C THR A 39 16.60 -12.39 -33.89
N ASN A 40 17.80 -12.92 -33.60
CA ASN A 40 18.08 -13.56 -32.31
C ASN A 40 17.99 -12.58 -31.13
N ALA A 41 18.49 -11.35 -31.31
CA ALA A 41 18.39 -10.32 -30.28
C ALA A 41 16.94 -9.93 -29.98
N ILE A 42 16.09 -9.83 -31.02
CA ILE A 42 14.66 -9.57 -30.85
C ILE A 42 13.98 -10.71 -30.10
N ALA A 43 14.30 -11.97 -30.42
CA ALA A 43 13.75 -13.12 -29.71
C ALA A 43 14.14 -13.11 -28.22
N SER A 44 15.41 -12.85 -27.90
CA SER A 44 15.88 -12.75 -26.51
C SER A 44 15.26 -11.57 -25.76
N ASN A 45 15.08 -10.41 -26.42
CA ASN A 45 14.38 -9.28 -25.83
C ASN A 45 12.90 -9.60 -25.59
N LYS A 46 12.25 -10.33 -26.50
CA LYS A 46 10.87 -10.77 -26.33
C LYS A 46 10.72 -11.68 -25.11
N GLU A 47 11.57 -12.69 -24.96
CA GLU A 47 11.57 -13.58 -23.79
C GLU A 47 11.81 -12.79 -22.49
N SER A 48 12.71 -11.80 -22.51
CA SER A 48 12.97 -10.95 -21.34
C SER A 48 11.77 -10.09 -20.98
N ILE A 49 11.04 -9.56 -21.97
CA ILE A 49 9.82 -8.79 -21.75
C ILE A 49 8.70 -9.68 -21.22
N GLU A 50 8.52 -10.88 -21.78
CA GLU A 50 7.53 -11.85 -21.31
C GLU A 50 7.82 -12.28 -19.86
N TYR A 51 9.08 -12.51 -19.51
CA TYR A 51 9.50 -12.76 -18.12
C TYR A 51 9.19 -11.57 -17.20
N LEU A 52 9.46 -10.33 -17.64
CA LEU A 52 9.14 -9.15 -16.85
C LEU A 52 7.63 -8.96 -16.68
N GLN A 53 6.81 -9.33 -17.67
CA GLN A 53 5.36 -9.31 -17.57
C GLN A 53 4.82 -10.35 -16.60
N ASP A 54 5.48 -11.51 -16.49
CA ASP A 54 5.12 -12.56 -15.52
C ASP A 54 5.50 -12.18 -14.08
N VAL A 55 6.59 -11.42 -13.91
CA VAL A 55 7.08 -10.99 -12.58
C VAL A 55 6.43 -9.69 -12.10
N LEU A 56 6.08 -8.78 -13.00
CA LEU A 56 5.42 -7.53 -12.64
C LEU A 56 3.95 -7.81 -12.34
N LEU A 57 3.54 -7.60 -11.09
CA LEU A 57 2.13 -7.57 -10.70
C LEU A 57 1.36 -6.63 -11.63
N ASP A 58 0.18 -7.07 -12.09
CA ASP A 58 -0.75 -6.25 -12.86
C ASP A 58 -0.83 -4.85 -12.25
N ILE A 59 -0.72 -3.82 -13.07
CA ILE A 59 -0.78 -2.43 -12.62
C ILE A 59 -2.26 -2.06 -12.50
N PRO A 60 -2.83 -1.89 -11.28
CA PRO A 60 -4.22 -1.45 -11.16
C PRO A 60 -4.46 -0.12 -11.89
N GLU A 61 -5.60 -0.02 -12.56
CA GLU A 61 -5.95 1.16 -13.38
C GLU A 61 -6.05 2.44 -12.54
N ASP A 62 -6.30 2.32 -11.23
CA ASP A 62 -6.59 3.42 -10.31
C ASP A 62 -5.37 3.94 -9.53
N ILE A 63 -4.13 3.58 -9.90
CA ILE A 63 -2.95 4.04 -9.13
C ILE A 63 -2.62 5.51 -9.44
N PRO A 64 -2.49 6.38 -8.41
CA PRO A 64 -2.06 7.75 -8.59
C PRO A 64 -0.67 7.83 -9.22
N LYS A 65 -0.55 8.60 -10.31
CA LYS A 65 0.73 8.84 -11.00
C LYS A 65 1.52 9.93 -10.27
N PRO A 66 2.87 9.82 -10.17
CA PRO A 66 3.71 8.79 -10.78
C PRO A 66 3.66 7.45 -10.02
N LEU A 67 3.67 6.35 -10.78
CA LEU A 67 3.77 4.99 -10.25
C LEU A 67 5.05 4.87 -9.40
N ARG A 68 4.90 4.58 -8.11
CA ARG A 68 6.00 4.27 -7.19
C ARG A 68 5.85 2.85 -6.69
N LEU A 69 6.90 2.05 -6.84
CA LEU A 69 7.02 0.79 -6.10
C LEU A 69 7.50 1.13 -4.70
N THR A 70 6.75 0.70 -3.69
CA THR A 70 7.12 0.88 -2.29
C THR A 70 7.31 -0.49 -1.68
N TYR A 71 8.47 -0.68 -1.04
CA TYR A 71 8.75 -1.85 -0.22
C TYR A 71 8.20 -1.61 1.18
N CYS A 72 7.29 -2.49 1.61
CA CYS A 72 6.59 -2.35 2.88
C CYS A 72 7.31 -3.12 3.97
N HIS A 73 8.17 -2.38 4.67
CA HIS A 73 8.96 -2.93 5.76
C HIS A 73 8.06 -3.49 6.86
N GLY A 74 8.31 -4.74 7.26
CA GLY A 74 7.49 -5.49 8.22
C GLY A 74 6.52 -6.51 7.58
N MET A 75 6.21 -6.37 6.29
CA MET A 75 5.27 -7.26 5.59
C MET A 75 5.94 -8.10 4.49
N ASP A 76 7.20 -7.81 4.16
CA ASP A 76 7.96 -8.44 3.07
C ASP A 76 7.21 -8.43 1.71
N ILE A 77 6.43 -7.36 1.48
CA ILE A 77 5.74 -7.12 0.21
C ILE A 77 6.31 -5.90 -0.52
N ILE A 78 6.29 -5.96 -1.85
CA ILE A 78 6.51 -4.83 -2.75
C ILE A 78 5.18 -4.56 -3.45
N GLN A 79 4.67 -3.34 -3.36
CA GLN A 79 3.43 -2.96 -4.04
C GLN A 79 3.53 -1.59 -4.71
N TRP A 80 2.61 -1.32 -5.62
CA TRP A 80 2.43 -0.01 -6.22
C TRP A 80 1.70 0.93 -5.23
N GLY A 81 2.19 2.16 -5.08
CA GLY A 81 1.57 3.17 -4.21
C GLY A 81 2.18 3.24 -2.80
N GLY A 82 1.40 3.68 -1.81
CA GLY A 82 1.80 3.68 -0.40
C GLY A 82 1.85 2.27 0.18
N CYS A 83 2.40 2.09 1.37
CA CYS A 83 2.31 0.80 2.07
C CYS A 83 1.04 0.72 2.88
N PRO A 84 0.48 -0.50 3.07
CA PRO A 84 -0.66 -0.67 3.95
C PRO A 84 -0.27 -0.17 5.34
N GLN A 85 -1.11 0.70 5.90
CA GLN A 85 -0.84 1.32 7.19
C GLN A 85 -1.13 0.32 8.31
N LEU A 86 -2.25 -0.39 8.19
CA LEU A 86 -2.78 -1.23 9.25
C LEU A 86 -2.89 -2.71 8.89
N LEU A 87 -2.96 -3.10 7.62
CA LEU A 87 -3.14 -4.52 7.27
C LEU A 87 -2.01 -5.41 7.82
N GLY A 88 -2.40 -6.51 8.47
CA GLY A 88 -1.47 -7.45 9.10
C GLY A 88 -0.83 -6.95 10.40
N THR A 89 -1.20 -5.76 10.87
CA THR A 89 -0.74 -5.23 12.16
C THR A 89 -1.66 -5.68 13.29
N GLU A 90 -1.13 -5.69 14.50
CA GLU A 90 -1.92 -5.96 15.69
C GLU A 90 -2.61 -4.70 16.20
N ILE A 91 -3.88 -4.84 16.57
CA ILE A 91 -4.68 -3.79 17.18
C ILE A 91 -5.35 -4.31 18.44
N THR A 92 -5.35 -3.47 19.47
CA THR A 92 -5.98 -3.76 20.74
C THR A 92 -7.22 -2.91 20.92
N LEU A 93 -8.35 -3.51 21.28
CA LEU A 93 -9.57 -2.81 21.64
C LEU A 93 -9.79 -2.84 23.16
N LYS A 94 -10.11 -1.68 23.73
CA LYS A 94 -10.61 -1.53 25.10
C LYS A 94 -11.69 -0.45 25.17
N VAL A 95 -12.61 -0.59 26.11
CA VAL A 95 -13.62 0.43 26.41
C VAL A 95 -13.27 1.09 27.73
N ILE A 96 -13.18 2.41 27.74
CA ILE A 96 -12.94 3.19 28.97
C ILE A 96 -14.18 3.99 29.36
N TYR A 97 -14.34 4.21 30.66
CA TYR A 97 -15.44 4.94 31.25
C TYR A 97 -14.98 5.89 32.34
N GLN A 98 -15.47 7.12 32.33
CA GLN A 98 -15.24 8.11 33.37
C GLN A 98 -16.53 8.92 33.61
N PRO A 99 -17.28 8.67 34.69
CA PRO A 99 -18.60 9.30 34.89
C PRO A 99 -18.52 10.81 35.17
N TYR A 100 -17.47 11.26 35.88
CA TYR A 100 -17.27 12.66 36.24
C TYR A 100 -15.81 13.06 36.07
N PRO A 101 -15.49 14.36 35.86
CA PRO A 101 -14.10 14.80 35.66
C PRO A 101 -13.16 14.49 36.84
N SER A 102 -13.71 14.37 38.05
CA SER A 102 -12.97 14.02 39.27
C SER A 102 -12.83 12.51 39.49
N SER A 103 -13.50 11.68 38.70
CA SER A 103 -13.42 10.21 38.80
C SER A 103 -12.16 9.71 38.09
N ALA A 104 -11.61 8.59 38.55
CA ALA A 104 -10.59 7.88 37.79
C ALA A 104 -11.18 7.34 36.48
N ILE A 105 -10.39 7.30 35.41
CA ILE A 105 -10.73 6.59 34.19
C ILE A 105 -10.60 5.09 34.48
N GLY A 106 -11.66 4.33 34.22
CA GLY A 106 -11.66 2.87 34.36
C GLY A 106 -11.79 2.18 33.01
N THR A 107 -10.98 1.15 32.77
CA THR A 107 -11.22 0.20 31.66
C THR A 107 -12.31 -0.77 32.08
N ILE A 108 -13.40 -0.85 31.31
CA ILE A 108 -14.60 -1.62 31.67
C ILE A 108 -14.78 -2.91 30.85
N SER A 109 -13.93 -3.14 29.86
CA SER A 109 -13.86 -4.37 29.08
C SER A 109 -12.54 -5.10 29.31
N SER A 110 -12.49 -6.39 29.00
CA SER A 110 -11.21 -7.05 28.72
C SER A 110 -10.51 -6.41 27.53
N ILE A 111 -9.18 -6.46 27.56
CA ILE A 111 -8.30 -6.07 26.47
C ILE A 111 -8.34 -7.19 25.44
N ASN A 112 -8.70 -6.89 24.20
CA ASN A 112 -8.77 -7.87 23.12
C ASN A 112 -7.82 -7.46 22.01
N LEU A 113 -6.97 -8.39 21.59
CA LEU A 113 -5.92 -8.22 20.59
C LEU A 113 -6.32 -8.97 19.34
N GLU A 114 -6.34 -8.28 18.20
CA GLU A 114 -6.66 -8.87 16.90
C GLU A 114 -5.64 -8.44 15.86
N THR A 115 -5.50 -9.24 14.80
CA THR A 115 -4.72 -8.86 13.63
C THR A 115 -5.66 -8.28 12.57
N VAL A 116 -5.32 -7.09 12.08
CA VAL A 116 -6.09 -6.39 11.05
C VAL A 116 -6.10 -7.20 9.75
N ILE A 117 -7.29 -7.57 9.28
CA ILE A 117 -7.52 -8.30 8.03
C ILE A 117 -8.59 -7.60 7.19
N ASP A 118 -8.35 -7.46 5.89
CA ASP A 118 -9.33 -6.85 4.97
C ASP A 118 -9.62 -7.80 3.79
N PRO A 119 -10.89 -8.16 3.53
CA PRO A 119 -12.08 -7.79 4.31
C PRO A 119 -12.24 -8.62 5.58
N GLY A 120 -12.69 -7.98 6.69
CA GLY A 120 -12.93 -8.67 7.94
C GLY A 120 -13.47 -7.76 9.05
N HIS A 121 -14.21 -8.34 9.99
CA HIS A 121 -14.53 -7.65 11.25
C HIS A 121 -13.61 -8.20 12.35
N GLU A 122 -12.69 -7.39 12.86
CA GLU A 122 -11.81 -7.77 13.97
C GLU A 122 -12.63 -8.00 15.24
N PHE A 123 -13.62 -7.15 15.50
CA PHE A 123 -14.46 -7.24 16.69
C PHE A 123 -15.93 -7.33 16.28
N PRO A 124 -16.43 -8.50 15.86
CA PRO A 124 -17.79 -8.64 15.35
C PRO A 124 -18.87 -8.34 16.41
N ARG A 125 -18.53 -8.49 17.70
CA ARG A 125 -19.45 -8.29 18.83
C ARG A 125 -18.74 -7.79 20.09
N ILE A 126 -18.84 -6.49 20.35
CA ILE A 126 -18.19 -5.87 21.53
C ILE A 126 -18.76 -6.35 22.87
N ASN A 127 -20.00 -6.85 22.91
CA ASN A 127 -20.55 -7.37 24.17
C ASN A 127 -19.94 -8.72 24.60
N GLU A 128 -19.10 -9.33 23.77
CA GLU A 128 -18.33 -10.54 24.09
C GLU A 128 -16.98 -10.20 24.76
N LEU A 129 -16.57 -8.92 24.78
CA LEU A 129 -15.42 -8.47 25.58
C LEU A 129 -15.86 -8.52 27.05
N ASP A 130 -15.39 -9.49 27.84
CA ASP A 130 -15.76 -9.65 29.27
C ASP A 130 -15.93 -8.28 29.98
N ILE A 131 -17.16 -8.00 30.47
CA ILE A 131 -17.53 -6.68 30.99
C ILE A 131 -17.68 -6.73 32.51
N TYR A 132 -17.11 -5.74 33.20
CA TYR A 132 -17.26 -5.59 34.64
C TYR A 132 -18.36 -4.59 35.00
N ASN A 133 -19.54 -5.07 35.41
CA ASN A 133 -20.63 -4.24 35.98
C ASN A 133 -21.26 -3.17 35.06
N TYR A 134 -20.94 -3.14 33.77
CA TYR A 134 -21.52 -2.22 32.79
C TYR A 134 -22.18 -3.00 31.65
N SER A 135 -23.10 -2.36 30.94
CA SER A 135 -23.66 -2.88 29.68
C SER A 135 -23.02 -2.14 28.52
N LEU A 136 -22.31 -2.87 27.65
CA LEU A 136 -21.78 -2.32 26.40
C LEU A 136 -22.84 -2.39 25.31
N VAL A 137 -22.82 -1.41 24.41
CA VAL A 137 -23.61 -1.46 23.19
C VAL A 137 -22.95 -2.46 22.25
N ASN A 138 -23.70 -3.46 21.81
CA ASN A 138 -23.18 -4.50 20.93
C ASN A 138 -22.98 -3.96 19.52
N VAL A 139 -21.79 -3.44 19.25
CA VAL A 139 -21.36 -2.98 17.93
C VAL A 139 -20.38 -3.97 17.32
N SER A 140 -20.21 -3.90 16.00
CA SER A 140 -19.12 -4.54 15.28
C SER A 140 -18.09 -3.48 14.92
N ILE A 141 -16.81 -3.77 15.11
CA ILE A 141 -15.70 -2.93 14.62
C ILE A 141 -14.94 -3.70 13.53
N ASP A 142 -14.68 -2.98 12.44
CA ASP A 142 -13.88 -3.39 11.28
C ASP A 142 -12.75 -2.36 11.15
N VAL A 143 -11.52 -2.84 10.98
CA VAL A 143 -10.33 -2.04 10.78
C VAL A 143 -9.83 -2.35 9.38
N GLY A 144 -9.97 -1.38 8.49
CA GLY A 144 -9.38 -1.44 7.16
C GLY A 144 -7.94 -0.93 7.17
N ASP A 145 -7.37 -0.84 5.97
CA ASP A 145 -6.00 -0.35 5.83
C ASP A 145 -5.83 1.13 6.21
N ASP A 146 -6.81 1.96 5.85
CA ASP A 146 -6.81 3.41 6.04
C ASP A 146 -8.10 3.91 6.71
N TYR A 147 -8.86 3.01 7.34
CA TYR A 147 -10.09 3.36 8.03
C TYR A 147 -10.40 2.46 9.22
N ILE A 148 -11.29 2.95 10.08
CA ILE A 148 -11.96 2.16 11.11
C ILE A 148 -13.46 2.39 10.99
N GLU A 149 -14.24 1.31 10.98
CA GLU A 149 -15.69 1.33 10.90
C GLU A 149 -16.33 0.76 12.17
N ILE A 150 -17.38 1.41 12.65
CA ILE A 150 -18.21 0.92 13.77
C ILE A 150 -19.65 0.78 13.28
N GLY A 151 -20.11 -0.47 13.21
CA GLY A 151 -21.46 -0.83 12.79
C GLY A 151 -22.36 -1.17 13.98
N PHE A 152 -23.59 -0.63 13.96
CA PHE A 152 -24.55 -0.84 15.05
C PHE A 152 -25.61 -1.92 14.73
N ARG A 153 -25.40 -2.72 13.68
CA ARG A 153 -26.36 -3.74 13.22
C ARG A 153 -26.74 -4.77 14.29
N ASN A 154 -25.83 -5.01 15.25
CA ASN A 154 -26.02 -5.93 16.36
C ASN A 154 -26.65 -5.28 17.61
N ALA A 155 -26.87 -3.96 17.60
CA ALA A 155 -27.40 -3.19 18.72
C ALA A 155 -28.92 -2.95 18.58
N SER A 156 -29.60 -2.70 19.70
CA SER A 156 -30.94 -2.10 19.70
C SER A 156 -30.85 -0.58 19.51
N SER A 157 -31.99 0.12 19.40
CA SER A 157 -31.99 1.59 19.51
C SER A 157 -31.81 2.03 20.96
N GLY A 158 -31.11 3.14 21.18
CA GLY A 158 -30.84 3.63 22.52
C GLY A 158 -30.04 4.93 22.55
N ARG A 159 -29.45 5.20 23.71
CA ARG A 159 -28.52 6.31 23.94
C ARG A 159 -27.38 5.81 24.82
N PHE A 160 -26.16 6.17 24.49
CA PHE A 160 -25.01 5.89 25.34
C PHE A 160 -25.16 6.61 26.68
N SER A 161 -24.69 5.98 27.76
CA SER A 161 -24.67 6.58 29.08
C SER A 161 -23.87 7.89 29.06
N ARG A 162 -24.39 8.91 29.75
CA ARG A 162 -23.69 10.18 29.94
C ARG A 162 -22.44 9.97 30.79
N ALA A 163 -21.34 10.58 30.37
CA ALA A 163 -20.04 10.50 31.04
C ALA A 163 -19.11 11.60 30.54
N VAL A 164 -17.92 11.72 31.12
CA VAL A 164 -16.80 12.42 30.50
C VAL A 164 -16.19 11.55 29.41
N GLU A 165 -15.98 10.27 29.72
CA GLU A 165 -15.50 9.26 28.78
C GLU A 165 -16.50 8.11 28.76
N ASN A 166 -16.97 7.76 27.57
CA ASN A 166 -17.64 6.50 27.25
C ASN A 166 -17.12 6.11 25.86
N THR A 167 -15.93 5.53 25.87
CA THR A 167 -14.99 5.71 24.75
C THR A 167 -14.45 4.37 24.32
N TYR A 168 -14.54 4.10 23.02
CA TYR A 168 -13.80 3.02 22.38
C TYR A 168 -12.36 3.49 22.17
N VAL A 169 -11.40 2.69 22.63
CA VAL A 169 -9.99 2.97 22.47
C VAL A 169 -9.37 1.84 21.65
N LEU A 170 -8.87 2.19 20.48
CA LEU A 170 -8.07 1.30 19.64
C LEU A 170 -6.61 1.66 19.80
N GLU A 171 -5.82 0.74 20.32
CA GLU A 171 -4.39 0.88 20.51
C GLU A 171 -3.67 0.10 19.40
N PHE A 172 -2.92 0.82 18.56
CA PHE A 172 -2.17 0.25 17.44
C PHE A 172 -0.79 -0.23 17.91
N ASP A 173 -0.26 -1.27 17.26
CA ASP A 173 1.16 -1.62 17.42
C ASP A 173 2.06 -0.41 17.14
N LYS A 174 3.17 -0.28 17.88
CA LYS A 174 4.06 0.88 17.80
C LYS A 174 4.69 1.08 16.42
N MET A 175 4.93 0.00 15.67
CA MET A 175 5.47 0.10 14.32
C MET A 175 4.41 0.58 13.33
N ALA A 176 3.14 0.23 13.56
CA ALA A 176 2.00 0.69 12.78
C ALA A 176 1.65 2.15 13.10
N SER A 177 1.59 2.49 14.39
CA SER A 177 1.20 3.83 14.87
C SER A 177 2.13 4.93 14.38
N GLY A 178 3.42 4.64 14.20
CA GLY A 178 4.38 5.61 13.66
C GLY A 178 4.09 6.07 12.22
N LYS A 179 3.14 5.41 11.54
CA LYS A 179 2.67 5.76 10.20
C LYS A 179 1.34 6.52 10.20
N ILE A 180 0.67 6.62 11.35
CA ILE A 180 -0.63 7.30 11.48
C ILE A 180 -0.39 8.73 11.94
N GLY A 181 -0.58 9.69 11.04
CA GLY A 181 -0.47 11.12 11.33
C GLY A 181 -1.79 11.79 11.71
N SER A 182 -2.93 11.21 11.33
CA SER A 182 -4.25 11.77 11.63
C SER A 182 -5.36 10.73 11.68
N ALA A 183 -6.42 11.07 12.40
CA ALA A 183 -7.69 10.35 12.41
C ALA A 183 -8.83 11.34 12.26
N THR A 184 -9.68 11.18 11.25
CA THR A 184 -10.74 12.13 10.92
C THR A 184 -12.06 11.41 10.64
N ILE A 185 -13.19 12.01 11.02
CA ILE A 185 -14.49 11.41 10.76
C ILE A 185 -14.83 11.54 9.27
N ASP A 186 -15.18 10.42 8.62
CA ASP A 186 -15.76 10.46 7.28
C ASP A 186 -17.22 10.92 7.38
N ARG A 187 -17.42 12.22 7.13
CA ARG A 187 -18.73 12.88 7.17
C ARG A 187 -19.67 12.44 6.04
N SER A 188 -19.17 11.79 5.00
CA SER A 188 -19.99 11.35 3.88
C SER A 188 -20.82 10.10 4.19
N VAL A 189 -20.36 9.27 5.13
CA VAL A 189 -21.01 7.99 5.48
C VAL A 189 -21.37 7.87 6.97
N THR A 190 -20.69 8.59 7.86
CA THR A 190 -20.97 8.53 9.30
C THR A 190 -22.36 9.09 9.62
N THR A 191 -23.19 8.29 10.27
CA THR A 191 -24.56 8.64 10.66
C THR A 191 -24.73 8.86 12.15
N LEU A 192 -23.78 8.41 12.97
CA LEU A 192 -23.72 8.78 14.38
C LEU A 192 -23.26 10.25 14.50
N ASP A 193 -23.94 11.05 15.32
CA ASP A 193 -23.71 12.50 15.43
C ASP A 193 -22.45 12.86 16.24
N LEU A 194 -21.30 12.31 15.82
CA LEU A 194 -19.99 12.58 16.40
C LEU A 194 -19.53 14.00 16.04
N SER A 195 -18.94 14.72 16.98
CA SER A 195 -18.18 15.93 16.74
C SER A 195 -16.70 15.61 16.52
N ASP A 196 -15.93 16.54 15.91
CA ASP A 196 -14.49 16.32 15.72
C ASP A 196 -13.75 16.18 17.06
N SER A 197 -14.25 16.80 18.14
CA SER A 197 -13.70 16.66 19.49
C SER A 197 -13.90 15.28 20.11
N ASP A 198 -14.82 14.47 19.58
CA ASP A 198 -15.08 13.11 20.07
C ASP A 198 -14.04 12.10 19.57
N VAL A 199 -13.26 12.46 18.55
CA VAL A 199 -12.25 11.61 17.94
C VAL A 199 -10.88 12.23 18.18
N ARG A 200 -10.03 11.52 18.90
CA ARG A 200 -8.67 11.99 19.22
C ARG A 200 -7.67 10.87 19.03
N LEU A 201 -6.58 11.17 18.33
CA LEU A 201 -5.40 10.32 18.24
C LEU A 201 -4.35 10.87 19.20
N VAL A 202 -3.90 10.05 20.15
CA VAL A 202 -2.85 10.40 21.10
C VAL A 202 -1.84 9.25 21.10
N ASP A 203 -0.60 9.55 20.73
CA ASP A 203 0.45 8.54 20.54
C ASP A 203 0.00 7.42 19.60
N ASN A 204 -0.16 6.20 20.11
CA ASN A 204 -0.62 5.03 19.37
C ASN A 204 -2.08 4.64 19.67
N GLU A 205 -2.85 5.52 20.27
CA GLU A 205 -4.23 5.26 20.68
C GLU A 205 -5.22 6.19 19.98
N LEU A 206 -6.18 5.60 19.28
CA LEU A 206 -7.37 6.29 18.78
C LEU A 206 -8.50 6.16 19.79
N PHE A 207 -9.03 7.28 20.23
CA PHE A 207 -10.18 7.37 21.12
C PHE A 207 -11.38 7.87 20.33
N ILE A 208 -12.51 7.18 20.47
CA ILE A 208 -13.80 7.55 19.88
C ILE A 208 -14.82 7.61 21.02
N ASN A 209 -15.06 8.81 21.53
CA ASN A 209 -15.98 9.06 22.63
C ASN A 209 -17.42 9.10 22.10
N VAL A 210 -18.29 8.25 22.63
CA VAL A 210 -19.68 8.14 22.19
C VAL A 210 -20.66 8.58 23.29
N GLU A 211 -20.18 9.25 24.33
CA GLU A 211 -20.97 9.66 25.48
C GLU A 211 -22.25 10.41 25.07
N SER A 212 -23.37 10.08 25.72
CA SER A 212 -24.68 10.67 25.47
C SER A 212 -25.21 10.59 24.02
N LEU A 213 -24.52 9.98 23.06
CA LEU A 213 -24.99 9.94 21.67
C LEU A 213 -26.18 8.98 21.51
N PRO A 214 -27.24 9.37 20.79
CA PRO A 214 -28.30 8.45 20.41
C PRO A 214 -27.81 7.51 19.31
N PHE A 215 -28.24 6.25 19.33
CA PHE A 215 -27.91 5.26 18.31
C PHE A 215 -29.11 4.38 17.96
N ASN A 216 -29.03 3.74 16.80
CA ASN A 216 -29.97 2.73 16.33
C ASN A 216 -29.25 1.70 15.43
N PRO A 217 -29.90 0.63 14.99
CA PRO A 217 -29.25 -0.40 14.17
C PRO A 217 -28.65 0.09 12.84
N SER A 218 -29.09 1.25 12.35
CA SER A 218 -28.58 1.91 11.13
C SER A 218 -27.51 2.98 11.43
N SER A 219 -27.18 3.21 12.71
CA SER A 219 -26.05 4.05 13.09
C SER A 219 -24.75 3.44 12.57
N PHE A 220 -23.84 4.31 12.14
CA PHE A 220 -22.57 3.94 11.54
C PHE A 220 -21.54 5.04 11.79
N VAL A 221 -20.30 4.63 12.00
CA VAL A 221 -19.14 5.51 12.12
C VAL A 221 -18.07 5.01 11.18
N ARG A 222 -17.43 5.92 10.44
CA ARG A 222 -16.17 5.66 9.74
C ARG A 222 -15.17 6.74 10.10
N ILE A 223 -14.00 6.31 10.56
CA ILE A 223 -12.85 7.16 10.84
C ILE A 223 -11.80 6.86 9.78
N ASN A 224 -11.38 7.88 9.02
CA ASN A 224 -10.28 7.77 8.07
C ASN A 224 -8.95 7.97 8.80
N ILE A 225 -7.98 7.12 8.50
CA ILE A 225 -6.64 7.06 9.09
C ILE A 225 -5.65 7.57 8.04
N GLY A 226 -5.07 8.74 8.30
CA GLY A 226 -4.17 9.45 7.38
C GLY A 226 -2.73 9.49 7.88
N GLN A 227 -1.80 9.78 6.97
CA GLN A 227 -0.40 10.11 7.27
C GLN A 227 -0.21 11.58 7.65
#